data_AF-B1VR90-F1
#
_entry.id   AF-B1VR90-F1
#
_cell.length_a   1.000
_cell.length_b   1.000
_cell.length_c   1.000
_cell.angle_alpha   90.00
_cell.angle_beta   90.00
_cell.angle_gamma   90.00
#
_symmetry.space_group_name_H-M   'P 1'
#
loop_
_entity.id
_entity.type
_entity.pdbx_description
1 polymer ?
#
loop_
_entity_poly.entity_id
_entity_poly.type
_entity_poly.pdbx_seq_one_letter_code
_entity_poly.pdbx_strand_id
1 'polypeptide(L)'
;MTTTHPAPASPGPNPGPNASTPSTPPSPAAAPPARYRVTPTRVLRSEWHKLRSLRSSWITVVSAIVMVLGVGLIMGGTYTSGGGDSDVDTVVLTLYGSMLGQLCLVVLGILMTAGEYATGMIRSSLTAVPARLPVLWAKAAVFATTVFTVMFATALVTFAAAQAFLHDTDQAASLTDPGILGALAGNATALTLMGLLALGLGALLRSVPGAIGAFIGGVMILPEILGMLPYEAVERAIRYFPTQAAGALGSATPIPGTISPGPALLALSLWAGTTLAAAALTLDRRDV
;
A
#
# COMPACT_ATOMS: atom_id res chain seq x y z
N MET A 1 -89.50 -8.61 -33.11
CA MET A 1 -90.38 -7.45 -32.83
C MET A 1 -91.31 -7.88 -31.71
N THR A 2 -90.90 -7.69 -30.46
CA THR A 2 -91.72 -7.94 -29.28
C THR A 2 -91.14 -7.15 -28.13
N THR A 3 -91.82 -6.05 -27.80
CA THR A 3 -91.51 -5.08 -26.77
C THR A 3 -92.10 -5.54 -25.43
N THR A 4 -91.30 -5.54 -24.37
CA THR A 4 -91.82 -5.54 -22.99
C THR A 4 -91.06 -4.48 -22.19
N HIS A 5 -91.83 -3.50 -21.72
CA HIS A 5 -91.40 -2.36 -20.93
C HIS A 5 -91.67 -2.67 -19.45
N PRO A 6 -90.67 -2.58 -18.54
CA PRO A 6 -90.93 -2.58 -17.11
C PRO A 6 -90.84 -1.17 -16.50
N ALA A 7 -91.70 -0.98 -15.50
CA ALA A 7 -92.04 0.23 -14.76
C ALA A 7 -90.88 0.88 -13.95
N PRO A 8 -91.01 2.17 -13.55
CA PRO A 8 -89.95 2.89 -12.86
C PRO A 8 -89.82 2.50 -11.38
N ALA A 9 -88.58 2.28 -10.93
CA ALA A 9 -88.22 2.06 -9.53
C ALA A 9 -88.12 3.39 -8.77
N SER A 10 -88.62 3.38 -7.53
CA SER A 10 -88.68 4.49 -6.57
C SER A 10 -87.30 4.95 -6.08
N PRO A 11 -87.13 6.22 -5.66
CA PRO A 11 -85.86 6.72 -5.12
C PRO A 11 -85.67 6.21 -3.68
N GLY A 12 -84.53 5.56 -3.43
CA GLY A 12 -84.10 5.18 -2.08
C GLY A 12 -83.62 6.37 -1.24
N PRO A 13 -83.55 6.24 0.10
CA PRO A 13 -83.23 7.34 1.00
C PRO A 13 -81.76 7.76 0.92
N ASN A 14 -81.52 9.06 0.93
CA ASN A 14 -80.21 9.70 0.96
C ASN A 14 -79.53 9.43 2.32
N PRO A 15 -78.35 8.77 2.40
CA PRO A 15 -77.65 8.63 3.67
C PRO A 15 -76.95 9.96 4.03
N GLY A 16 -77.25 10.47 5.23
CA GLY A 16 -76.71 11.73 5.74
C GLY A 16 -75.18 11.71 5.94
N PRO A 17 -74.55 12.89 6.00
CA PRO A 17 -73.10 13.01 6.07
C PRO A 17 -72.62 12.83 7.52
N ASN A 18 -72.43 11.59 7.96
CA ASN A 18 -71.72 11.30 9.21
C ASN A 18 -71.03 9.94 9.13
N ALA A 19 -69.96 9.87 8.33
CA ALA A 19 -68.95 8.83 8.45
C ALA A 19 -67.76 9.43 9.22
N SER A 20 -67.65 9.10 10.50
CA SER A 20 -66.47 9.39 11.32
C SER A 20 -65.29 8.56 10.80
N THR A 21 -64.41 9.20 10.04
CA THR A 21 -63.12 8.62 9.62
C THR A 21 -62.22 8.43 10.84
N PRO A 22 -61.51 7.29 10.98
CA PRO A 22 -60.51 7.14 12.02
C PRO A 22 -59.36 8.10 11.75
N SER A 23 -59.10 9.04 12.65
CA SER A 23 -57.92 9.91 12.57
C SER A 23 -56.66 9.08 12.83
N THR A 24 -55.87 8.83 11.79
CA THR A 24 -54.53 8.25 11.91
C THR A 24 -53.66 9.18 12.77
N PRO A 25 -53.00 8.68 13.84
CA PRO A 25 -52.11 9.52 14.63
C PRO A 25 -50.96 10.04 13.75
N PRO A 26 -50.49 11.29 13.97
CA PRO A 26 -49.40 11.84 13.20
C PRO A 26 -48.14 10.98 13.38
N SER A 27 -47.58 10.53 12.26
CA SER A 27 -46.31 9.82 12.23
C SER A 27 -45.23 10.68 12.91
N PRO A 28 -44.42 10.13 13.84
CA PRO A 28 -43.35 10.90 14.48
C PRO A 28 -42.43 11.48 13.40
N ALA A 29 -42.27 12.80 13.38
CA ALA A 29 -41.36 13.46 12.45
C ALA A 29 -39.96 12.83 12.61
N ALA A 30 -39.47 12.20 11.55
CA ALA A 30 -38.16 11.57 11.54
C ALA A 30 -37.10 12.60 11.95
N ALA A 31 -36.36 12.29 13.03
CA ALA A 31 -35.26 13.13 13.47
C ALA A 31 -34.29 13.37 12.29
N PRO A 32 -33.83 14.61 12.06
CA PRO A 32 -32.93 14.90 10.94
C PRO A 32 -31.71 13.98 11.05
N PRO A 33 -31.30 13.33 9.94
CA PRO A 33 -30.18 12.40 9.98
C PRO A 33 -28.96 13.13 10.51
N ALA A 34 -28.38 12.63 11.60
CA ALA A 34 -27.15 13.17 12.16
C ALA A 34 -26.11 13.23 11.04
N ARG A 35 -25.78 14.44 10.57
CA ARG A 35 -24.75 14.65 9.55
C ARG A 35 -23.42 14.20 10.13
N TYR A 36 -23.09 12.93 9.93
CA TYR A 36 -21.82 12.36 10.34
C TYR A 36 -20.74 12.99 9.45
N ARG A 37 -20.14 14.10 9.91
CA ARG A 37 -19.08 14.77 9.15
C ARG A 37 -17.89 13.81 9.06
N VAL A 38 -17.59 13.38 7.84
CA VAL A 38 -16.38 12.62 7.54
C VAL A 38 -15.19 13.54 7.84
N THR A 39 -14.37 13.16 8.81
CA THR A 39 -13.15 13.89 9.18
C THR A 39 -11.94 13.05 8.79
N PRO A 40 -10.81 13.68 8.43
CA PRO A 40 -9.60 12.96 8.01
C PRO A 40 -9.09 11.99 9.10
N THR A 41 -9.26 12.34 10.37
CA THR A 41 -8.91 11.46 11.51
C THR A 41 -9.76 10.19 11.56
N ARG A 42 -11.06 10.27 11.21
CA ARG A 42 -11.96 9.11 11.14
C ARG A 42 -11.58 8.19 9.98
N VAL A 43 -11.19 8.76 8.84
CA VAL A 43 -10.72 7.99 7.67
C VAL A 43 -9.42 7.25 8.00
N LEU A 44 -8.47 7.92 8.66
CA LEU A 44 -7.22 7.30 9.09
C LEU A 44 -7.47 6.13 10.07
N ARG A 45 -8.37 6.33 11.04
CA ARG A 45 -8.77 5.27 11.99
C ARG A 45 -9.45 4.10 11.29
N SER A 46 -10.31 4.34 10.30
CA SER A 46 -10.95 3.25 9.56
C SER A 46 -9.95 2.46 8.73
N GLU A 47 -9.01 3.12 8.07
CA GLU A 47 -7.96 2.43 7.28
C GLU A 47 -7.00 1.64 8.16
N TRP A 48 -6.64 2.17 9.34
CA TRP A 48 -5.88 1.42 10.34
C TRP A 48 -6.61 0.15 10.81
N HIS A 49 -7.91 0.26 11.09
CA HIS A 49 -8.70 -0.88 11.53
C HIS A 49 -8.82 -1.94 10.43
N LYS A 50 -9.03 -1.53 9.17
CA LYS A 50 -9.04 -2.43 8.00
C LYS A 50 -7.73 -3.22 7.91
N LEU A 51 -6.60 -2.52 7.88
CA LEU A 51 -5.28 -3.15 7.78
C LEU A 51 -5.03 -4.15 8.91
N ARG A 52 -5.41 -3.83 10.15
CA ARG A 52 -5.29 -4.76 11.27
C ARG A 52 -6.24 -5.94 11.19
N SER A 53 -7.46 -5.75 10.68
CA SER A 53 -8.51 -6.77 10.67
C SER A 53 -8.32 -7.84 9.58
N LEU A 54 -7.61 -7.51 8.51
CA LEU A 54 -7.36 -8.42 7.40
C LEU A 54 -6.22 -9.38 7.75
N ARG A 55 -6.56 -10.66 7.96
CA ARG A 55 -5.57 -11.74 8.19
C ARG A 55 -4.51 -11.77 7.09
N SER A 56 -4.91 -11.56 5.84
CA SER A 56 -3.98 -11.51 4.70
C SER A 56 -2.91 -10.44 4.86
N SER A 57 -3.22 -9.27 5.44
CA SER A 57 -2.24 -8.20 5.65
C SER A 57 -1.15 -8.63 6.63
N TRP A 58 -1.54 -9.27 7.74
CA TRP A 58 -0.59 -9.80 8.71
C TRP A 58 0.24 -10.96 8.16
N ILE A 59 -0.38 -11.86 7.39
CA ILE A 59 0.36 -12.96 6.75
C ILE A 59 1.45 -12.37 5.84
N THR A 60 1.11 -11.39 4.99
CA THR A 60 2.08 -10.79 4.08
C THR A 60 3.20 -10.03 4.80
N VAL A 61 2.87 -9.27 5.86
CA VAL A 61 3.88 -8.58 6.67
C VAL A 61 4.78 -9.58 7.41
N VAL A 62 4.20 -10.61 8.03
CA VAL A 62 4.98 -11.66 8.72
C VAL A 62 5.86 -12.42 7.73
N SER A 63 5.36 -12.75 6.54
CA SER A 63 6.18 -13.33 5.48
C SER A 63 7.36 -12.43 5.12
N ALA A 64 7.16 -11.12 4.99
CA ALA A 64 8.26 -10.18 4.75
C ALA A 64 9.29 -10.21 5.89
N ILE A 65 8.83 -10.15 7.15
CA ILE A 65 9.68 -10.22 8.34
C ILE A 65 10.49 -11.52 8.35
N VAL A 66 9.85 -12.66 8.10
CA VAL A 66 10.48 -13.98 8.06
C VAL A 66 11.52 -14.06 6.95
N MET A 67 11.25 -13.49 5.77
CA MET A 67 12.23 -13.46 4.68
C MET A 67 13.45 -12.62 5.04
N VAL A 68 13.25 -11.43 5.63
CA VAL A 68 14.36 -10.56 6.05
C VAL A 68 15.19 -11.20 7.17
N LEU A 69 14.54 -11.66 8.24
CA LEU A 69 15.22 -12.31 9.37
C LEU A 69 15.87 -13.63 8.96
N GLY A 70 15.11 -14.52 8.31
CA GLY A 70 15.57 -15.86 7.98
C GLY A 70 16.80 -15.83 7.07
N VAL A 71 16.75 -15.05 5.97
CA VAL A 71 17.89 -14.94 5.07
C VAL A 71 19.05 -14.20 5.73
N GLY A 72 18.79 -13.14 6.50
CA GLY A 72 19.86 -12.40 7.19
C GLY A 72 20.62 -13.25 8.21
N LEU A 73 19.91 -14.11 8.95
CA LEU A 73 20.53 -15.05 9.89
C LEU A 73 21.28 -16.17 9.16
N ILE A 74 20.76 -16.67 8.03
CA ILE A 74 21.47 -17.64 7.21
C ILE A 74 22.77 -17.02 6.68
N MET A 75 22.70 -15.83 6.05
CA MET A 75 23.88 -15.12 5.56
C MET A 75 24.89 -14.89 6.68
N GLY A 76 24.42 -14.45 7.85
CA GLY A 76 25.29 -14.25 9.01
C GLY A 76 25.96 -15.54 9.49
N GLY A 77 25.20 -16.61 9.63
CA GLY A 77 25.69 -17.89 10.15
C GLY A 77 26.56 -18.70 9.17
N THR A 78 26.44 -18.47 7.87
CA THR A 78 27.26 -19.14 6.84
C THR A 78 28.47 -18.34 6.39
N TYR A 79 28.61 -17.09 6.84
CA TYR A 79 29.71 -16.23 6.43
C TYR A 79 31.06 -16.74 6.96
N THR A 80 32.08 -16.71 6.11
CA THR A 80 33.46 -17.07 6.46
C THR A 80 34.44 -16.00 5.98
N SER A 81 35.34 -15.58 6.88
CA SER A 81 36.37 -14.57 6.58
C SER A 81 37.36 -15.08 5.54
N GLY A 82 37.77 -14.22 4.60
CA GLY A 82 38.73 -14.56 3.54
C GLY A 82 38.10 -15.22 2.30
N GLY A 83 36.76 -15.27 2.21
CA GLY A 83 36.04 -15.48 0.96
C GLY A 83 36.04 -14.23 0.07
N GLY A 84 35.53 -14.35 -1.16
CA GLY A 84 35.46 -13.23 -2.12
C GLY A 84 34.44 -12.13 -1.78
N ASP A 85 33.70 -12.28 -0.68
CA ASP A 85 32.62 -11.37 -0.28
C ASP A 85 33.04 -10.36 0.81
N SER A 86 34.34 -10.26 1.11
CA SER A 86 34.87 -9.30 2.10
C SER A 86 34.58 -7.83 1.75
N ASP A 87 34.41 -7.52 0.46
CA ASP A 87 34.13 -6.18 -0.04
C ASP A 87 32.63 -5.82 0.03
N VAL A 88 31.77 -6.75 0.42
CA VAL A 88 30.32 -6.50 0.55
C VAL A 88 30.03 -5.71 1.82
N ASP A 89 29.20 -4.68 1.69
CA ASP A 89 28.71 -3.91 2.82
C ASP A 89 27.95 -4.79 3.83
N THR A 90 28.33 -4.71 5.10
CA THR A 90 27.76 -5.54 6.18
C THR A 90 26.25 -5.39 6.32
N VAL A 91 25.70 -4.19 6.11
CA VAL A 91 24.24 -3.98 6.19
C VAL A 91 23.56 -4.66 5.01
N VAL A 92 24.12 -4.56 3.81
CA VAL A 92 23.60 -5.26 2.62
C VAL A 92 23.64 -6.77 2.79
N LEU A 93 24.75 -7.31 3.31
CA LEU A 93 24.91 -8.75 3.59
C LEU A 93 23.87 -9.24 4.59
N THR A 94 23.74 -8.56 5.73
CA THR A 94 22.83 -8.97 6.82
C THR A 94 21.36 -8.74 6.49
N LEU A 95 21.04 -7.78 5.62
CA LEU A 95 19.67 -7.49 5.18
C LEU A 95 19.35 -8.01 3.78
N TYR A 96 20.13 -8.94 3.23
CA TYR A 96 19.90 -9.48 1.89
C TYR A 96 18.47 -10.04 1.69
N GLY A 97 17.86 -10.54 2.76
CA GLY A 97 16.46 -10.97 2.77
C GLY A 97 15.43 -9.88 2.47
N SER A 98 15.81 -8.60 2.53
CA SER A 98 14.97 -7.46 2.15
C SER A 98 14.53 -7.53 0.70
N MET A 99 15.34 -8.09 -0.21
CA MET A 99 14.98 -8.30 -1.61
C MET A 99 13.76 -9.22 -1.74
N LEU A 100 13.69 -10.29 -0.94
CA LEU A 100 12.55 -11.21 -0.93
C LEU A 100 11.37 -10.60 -0.17
N GLY A 101 11.62 -9.98 1.00
CA GLY A 101 10.60 -9.31 1.79
C GLY A 101 9.91 -8.17 1.03
N GLN A 102 10.63 -7.48 0.14
CA GLN A 102 10.10 -6.44 -0.73
C GLN A 102 8.94 -6.96 -1.57
N LEU A 103 9.01 -8.17 -2.13
CA LEU A 103 7.94 -8.74 -2.96
C LEU A 103 6.64 -8.87 -2.16
N CYS A 104 6.73 -9.30 -0.90
CA CYS A 104 5.59 -9.35 -0.01
C CYS A 104 5.00 -7.94 0.21
N LEU A 105 5.83 -6.94 0.49
CA LEU A 105 5.37 -5.57 0.76
C LEU A 105 4.78 -4.89 -0.48
N VAL A 106 5.32 -5.18 -1.67
CA VAL A 106 4.78 -4.74 -2.96
C VAL A 106 3.38 -5.31 -3.18
N VAL A 107 3.21 -6.61 -2.95
CA VAL A 107 1.89 -7.27 -3.04
C VAL A 107 0.92 -6.67 -2.01
N LEU A 108 1.36 -6.43 -0.77
CA LEU A 108 0.53 -5.78 0.24
C LEU A 108 0.07 -4.38 -0.21
N GLY A 109 0.99 -3.57 -0.75
CA GLY A 109 0.67 -2.24 -1.28
C GLY A 109 -0.38 -2.30 -2.39
N ILE A 110 -0.20 -3.20 -3.36
CA ILE A 110 -1.16 -3.41 -4.46
C ILE A 110 -2.52 -3.86 -3.93
N LEU A 111 -2.56 -4.85 -3.04
CA LEU A 111 -3.81 -5.37 -2.49
C LEU A 111 -4.58 -4.33 -1.67
N MET A 112 -3.87 -3.42 -0.99
CA MET A 112 -4.49 -2.36 -0.19
C MET A 112 -5.35 -1.39 -1.01
N THR A 113 -5.12 -1.29 -2.32
CA THR A 113 -5.88 -0.47 -3.27
C THR A 113 -6.63 -1.31 -4.30
N ALA A 114 -5.91 -2.09 -5.12
CA ALA A 114 -6.50 -2.93 -6.17
C ALA A 114 -7.44 -4.02 -5.61
N GLY A 115 -7.22 -4.50 -4.38
CA GLY A 115 -8.07 -5.51 -3.74
C GLY A 115 -9.49 -4.99 -3.44
N GLU A 116 -9.65 -3.69 -3.22
CA GLU A 116 -10.99 -3.10 -3.02
C GLU A 116 -11.79 -3.04 -4.34
N TYR A 117 -11.11 -2.96 -5.50
CA TYR A 117 -11.74 -3.09 -6.82
C TYR A 117 -12.20 -4.52 -7.08
N ALA A 118 -11.37 -5.51 -6.75
CA ALA A 118 -11.68 -6.93 -6.96
C ALA A 118 -12.88 -7.41 -6.11
N THR A 119 -13.04 -6.89 -4.89
CA THR A 119 -14.12 -7.26 -3.98
C THR A 119 -15.40 -6.40 -4.13
N GLY A 120 -15.37 -5.36 -4.96
CA GLY A 120 -16.47 -4.41 -5.13
C GLY A 120 -16.70 -3.46 -3.93
N MET A 121 -15.83 -3.49 -2.92
CA MET A 121 -15.89 -2.67 -1.70
C MET A 121 -15.72 -1.17 -1.98
N ILE A 122 -15.22 -0.82 -3.16
CA ILE A 122 -15.08 0.58 -3.58
C ILE A 122 -16.43 1.28 -3.66
N ARG A 123 -17.50 0.60 -4.08
CA ARG A 123 -18.83 1.21 -4.15
C ARG A 123 -19.36 1.57 -2.77
N SER A 124 -19.16 0.72 -1.76
CA SER A 124 -19.61 1.02 -0.39
C SER A 124 -18.72 2.04 0.33
N SER A 125 -17.42 2.07 0.02
CA SER A 125 -16.50 3.06 0.60
C SER A 125 -16.77 4.47 0.04
N LEU A 126 -17.05 4.57 -1.26
CA LEU A 126 -17.33 5.84 -1.93
C LEU A 126 -18.73 6.40 -1.65
N THR A 127 -19.71 5.55 -1.32
CA THR A 127 -21.02 6.02 -0.87
C THR A 127 -20.97 6.57 0.57
N ALA A 128 -20.06 6.05 1.40
CA ALA A 128 -19.85 6.51 2.77
C ALA A 128 -18.96 7.76 2.87
N VAL A 129 -17.97 7.90 1.97
CA VAL A 129 -17.08 9.06 1.88
C VAL A 129 -17.00 9.53 0.42
N PRO A 130 -17.75 10.57 0.01
CA PRO A 130 -17.75 11.02 -1.38
C PRO A 130 -16.42 11.69 -1.82
N ALA A 131 -15.52 11.98 -0.88
CA ALA A 131 -14.19 12.53 -1.18
C ALA A 131 -13.17 11.42 -1.44
N ARG A 132 -12.77 11.25 -2.70
CA ARG A 132 -11.90 10.15 -3.18
C ARG A 132 -10.43 10.31 -2.79
N LEU A 133 -9.93 11.54 -2.73
CA LEU A 133 -8.52 11.85 -2.44
C LEU A 133 -8.11 11.65 -0.97
N PRO A 134 -8.90 12.06 0.05
CA PRO A 134 -8.55 11.84 1.44
C PRO A 134 -8.35 10.36 1.81
N VAL A 135 -9.07 9.45 1.15
CA VAL A 135 -8.94 8.00 1.38
C VAL A 135 -7.62 7.47 0.83
N LEU A 136 -7.20 7.89 -0.37
CA LEU A 136 -5.92 7.50 -0.94
C LEU A 136 -4.75 7.98 -0.08
N TRP A 137 -4.78 9.23 0.37
CA TRP A 137 -3.74 9.77 1.25
C TRP A 137 -3.72 9.10 2.63
N ALA A 138 -4.89 8.79 3.19
CA ALA A 138 -4.98 8.02 4.43
C ALA A 138 -4.38 6.61 4.25
N LYS A 139 -4.69 5.91 3.16
CA LYS A 139 -4.10 4.60 2.85
C LYS A 139 -2.58 4.68 2.75
N ALA A 140 -2.06 5.63 1.97
CA ALA A 140 -0.63 5.85 1.83
C ALA A 140 0.03 6.13 3.18
N ALA A 141 -0.54 7.02 4.00
CA ALA A 141 0.00 7.35 5.32
C ALA A 141 0.01 6.16 6.28
N VAL A 142 -1.09 5.40 6.34
CA VAL A 142 -1.17 4.21 7.21
C VAL A 142 -0.21 3.13 6.72
N PHE A 143 -0.15 2.87 5.42
CA PHE A 143 0.81 1.93 4.84
C PHE A 143 2.24 2.34 5.18
N ALA A 144 2.60 3.59 4.91
CA ALA A 144 3.94 4.11 5.10
C ALA A 144 4.40 3.97 6.56
N THR A 145 3.57 4.43 7.49
CA THR A 145 3.88 4.37 8.92
C THR A 145 3.98 2.94 9.44
N THR A 146 3.08 2.05 9.00
CA THR A 146 3.09 0.64 9.42
C THR A 146 4.33 -0.09 8.89
N VAL A 147 4.56 -0.02 7.57
CA VAL A 147 5.65 -0.75 6.91
C VAL A 147 7.00 -0.21 7.35
N PHE A 148 7.17 1.12 7.44
CA PHE A 148 8.42 1.69 7.92
C PHE A 148 8.73 1.23 9.35
N THR A 149 7.77 1.36 10.28
CA THR A 149 7.99 0.98 11.69
C THR A 149 8.33 -0.50 11.82
N VAL A 150 7.57 -1.36 11.15
CA VAL A 150 7.79 -2.81 11.22
C VAL A 150 9.12 -3.19 10.58
N MET A 151 9.40 -2.73 9.37
CA MET A 151 10.62 -3.11 8.66
C MET A 151 11.87 -2.49 9.26
N PHE A 152 11.78 -1.31 9.86
CA PHE A 152 12.89 -0.73 10.61
C PHE A 152 13.19 -1.55 11.87
N ALA A 153 12.15 -1.94 12.62
CA ALA A 153 12.33 -2.84 13.77
C ALA A 153 12.90 -4.20 13.33
N THR A 154 12.41 -4.77 12.22
CA THR A 154 12.97 -6.00 11.66
C THR A 154 14.42 -5.83 11.25
N ALA A 155 14.79 -4.74 10.59
CA ALA A 155 16.17 -4.47 10.20
C ALA A 155 17.11 -4.40 11.42
N LEU A 156 16.69 -3.71 12.48
CA LEU A 156 17.45 -3.64 13.74
C LEU A 156 17.64 -5.03 14.38
N VAL A 157 16.57 -5.82 14.45
CA VAL A 157 16.62 -7.17 15.03
C VAL A 157 17.47 -8.10 14.18
N THR A 158 17.29 -8.10 12.85
CA THR A 158 18.08 -8.93 11.92
C THR A 158 19.55 -8.58 12.01
N PHE A 159 19.90 -7.29 11.94
CA PHE A 159 21.29 -6.85 12.03
C PHE A 159 21.93 -7.26 13.36
N ALA A 160 21.30 -6.95 14.49
CA ALA A 160 21.82 -7.31 15.80
C ALA A 160 22.00 -8.83 15.98
N ALA A 161 21.04 -9.62 15.48
CA ALA A 161 21.09 -11.07 15.57
C ALA A 161 22.13 -11.68 14.61
N ALA A 162 22.30 -11.13 13.40
CA ALA A 162 23.33 -11.56 12.46
C ALA A 162 24.74 -11.22 12.98
N GLN A 163 24.91 -10.06 13.63
CA GLN A 163 26.18 -9.64 14.24
C GLN A 163 26.66 -10.59 15.35
N ALA A 164 25.76 -11.34 15.99
CA ALA A 164 26.16 -12.39 16.93
C ALA A 164 26.98 -13.51 16.26
N PHE A 165 26.82 -13.73 14.94
CA PHE A 165 27.61 -14.70 14.17
C PHE A 165 28.85 -14.06 13.52
N LEU A 166 28.84 -12.74 13.30
CA LEU A 166 29.88 -12.00 12.57
C LEU A 166 30.96 -11.39 13.48
N HIS A 167 30.81 -11.46 14.80
CA HIS A 167 31.69 -10.77 15.75
C HIS A 167 33.20 -11.09 15.63
N ASP A 168 33.54 -12.29 15.17
CA ASP A 168 34.93 -12.75 14.98
C ASP A 168 35.40 -12.65 13.52
N THR A 169 34.64 -11.97 12.65
CA THR A 169 34.94 -11.86 11.22
C THR A 169 35.24 -10.43 10.79
N ASP A 170 35.64 -10.25 9.53
CA ASP A 170 35.83 -8.96 8.88
C ASP A 170 34.53 -8.17 8.65
N GLN A 171 33.37 -8.76 8.98
CA GLN A 171 32.05 -8.14 8.89
C GLN A 171 31.48 -7.75 10.27
N ALA A 172 32.31 -7.80 11.31
CA ALA A 172 31.94 -7.35 12.65
C ALA A 172 31.65 -5.84 12.64
N ALA A 173 30.45 -5.44 13.07
CA ALA A 173 30.04 -4.04 13.12
C ALA A 173 29.01 -3.77 14.22
N SER A 174 29.02 -2.54 14.74
CA SER A 174 28.11 -2.05 15.77
C SER A 174 27.03 -1.13 15.19
N LEU A 175 25.85 -1.11 15.84
CA LEU A 175 24.79 -0.15 15.51
C LEU A 175 25.21 1.32 15.65
N THR A 176 26.25 1.58 16.44
CA THR A 176 26.82 2.92 16.66
C THR A 176 27.81 3.33 15.59
N ASP A 177 28.20 2.41 14.70
CA ASP A 177 29.20 2.71 13.69
C ASP A 177 28.63 3.68 12.65
N PRO A 178 29.48 4.59 12.12
CA PRO A 178 29.03 5.57 11.15
C PRO A 178 28.35 4.91 9.95
N GLY A 179 27.16 5.40 9.60
CA GLY A 179 26.42 4.93 8.42
C GLY A 179 25.49 3.74 8.67
N ILE A 180 25.71 2.90 9.68
CA ILE A 180 24.91 1.68 9.90
C ILE A 180 23.45 2.00 10.18
N LEU A 181 23.17 2.81 11.21
CA LEU A 181 21.80 3.19 11.54
C LEU A 181 21.10 3.89 10.36
N GLY A 182 21.86 4.68 9.59
CA GLY A 182 21.39 5.35 8.38
C GLY A 182 20.99 4.37 7.28
N ALA A 183 21.79 3.33 7.06
CA ALA A 183 21.52 2.26 6.09
C ALA A 183 20.34 1.37 6.52
N LEU A 184 20.21 1.05 7.80
CA LEU A 184 19.06 0.31 8.33
C LEU A 184 17.76 1.09 8.14
N ALA A 185 17.79 2.40 8.46
CA ALA A 185 16.66 3.30 8.22
C ALA A 185 16.39 3.46 6.72
N GLY A 186 17.42 3.61 5.90
CA GLY A 186 17.35 3.75 4.46
C GLY A 186 16.75 2.51 3.78
N ASN A 187 17.13 1.30 4.21
CA ASN A 187 16.52 0.04 3.76
C ASN A 187 15.02 0.00 4.11
N ALA A 188 14.64 0.35 5.35
CA ALA A 188 13.23 0.40 5.74
C ALA A 188 12.44 1.46 4.95
N THR A 189 13.03 2.63 4.69
CA THR A 189 12.46 3.68 3.84
C THR A 189 12.31 3.21 2.39
N ALA A 190 13.31 2.53 1.84
CA ALA A 190 13.30 2.00 0.48
C ALA A 190 12.16 0.99 0.29
N LEU A 191 12.04 0.02 1.18
CA LEU A 191 10.95 -0.96 1.16
C LEU A 191 9.57 -0.30 1.26
N THR A 192 9.47 0.74 2.10
CA THR A 192 8.24 1.51 2.29
C THR A 192 7.85 2.27 1.01
N LEU A 193 8.80 2.98 0.40
CA LEU A 193 8.56 3.74 -0.83
C LEU A 193 8.25 2.82 -2.03
N MET A 194 8.92 1.68 -2.12
CA MET A 194 8.60 0.64 -3.12
C MET A 194 7.18 0.10 -2.94
N GLY A 195 6.77 -0.15 -1.69
CA GLY A 195 5.39 -0.52 -1.38
C GLY A 195 4.38 0.59 -1.70
N LEU A 196 4.72 1.87 -1.50
CA LEU A 196 3.88 3.01 -1.88
C LEU A 196 3.75 3.18 -3.40
N LEU A 197 4.84 2.97 -4.14
CA LEU A 197 4.81 2.92 -5.60
C LEU A 197 3.85 1.82 -6.06
N ALA A 198 3.96 0.62 -5.48
CA ALA A 198 3.08 -0.50 -5.76
C ALA A 198 1.61 -0.20 -5.40
N LEU A 199 1.37 0.46 -4.27
CA LEU A 199 0.05 0.94 -3.85
C LEU A 199 -0.55 1.92 -4.86
N GLY A 200 0.25 2.86 -5.36
CA GLY A 200 -0.12 3.79 -6.42
C GLY A 200 -0.47 3.09 -7.72
N LEU A 201 0.35 2.11 -8.16
CA LEU A 201 0.05 1.28 -9.34
C LEU A 201 -1.26 0.51 -9.17
N GLY A 202 -1.51 -0.07 -7.99
CA GLY A 202 -2.76 -0.75 -7.67
C GLY A 202 -3.98 0.16 -7.80
N ALA A 203 -3.86 1.41 -7.32
CA ALA A 203 -4.93 2.41 -7.44
C ALA A 203 -5.13 2.89 -8.88
N LEU A 204 -4.04 3.07 -9.63
CA LEU A 204 -4.05 3.54 -11.02
C LEU A 204 -4.64 2.51 -11.97
N LEU A 205 -4.20 1.24 -11.85
CA LEU A 205 -4.55 0.16 -12.76
C LEU A 205 -5.84 -0.57 -12.35
N ARG A 206 -6.26 -0.44 -11.08
CA ARG A 206 -7.51 -1.00 -10.54
C ARG A 206 -7.63 -2.52 -10.75
N SER A 207 -6.49 -3.21 -10.89
CA SER A 207 -6.38 -4.62 -11.21
C SER A 207 -5.16 -5.19 -10.49
N VAL A 208 -5.36 -6.22 -9.66
CA VAL A 208 -4.26 -6.87 -8.93
C VAL A 208 -3.25 -7.49 -9.90
N PRO A 209 -3.64 -8.35 -10.88
CA PRO A 209 -2.68 -8.90 -11.83
C PRO A 209 -2.00 -7.83 -12.68
N GLY A 210 -2.75 -6.81 -13.12
CA GLY A 210 -2.21 -5.72 -13.92
C GLY A 210 -1.16 -4.90 -13.17
N ALA A 211 -1.41 -4.60 -11.89
CA ALA A 211 -0.48 -3.85 -11.05
C ALA A 211 0.77 -4.66 -10.69
N ILE A 212 0.63 -5.96 -10.43
CA ILE A 212 1.78 -6.85 -10.20
C ILE A 212 2.63 -6.91 -11.48
N GLY A 213 2.01 -7.14 -12.64
CA GLY A 213 2.73 -7.18 -13.92
C GLY A 213 3.43 -5.87 -14.25
N ALA A 214 2.79 -4.73 -14.00
CA ALA A 214 3.39 -3.41 -14.22
C ALA A 214 4.58 -3.16 -13.27
N PHE A 215 4.48 -3.55 -12.00
CA PHE A 215 5.58 -3.41 -11.06
C PHE A 215 6.76 -4.31 -11.44
N ILE A 216 6.52 -5.61 -11.64
CA ILE A 216 7.59 -6.56 -11.95
C ILE A 216 8.22 -6.19 -13.31
N GLY A 217 7.41 -6.04 -14.36
CA GLY A 217 7.91 -5.72 -15.69
C GLY A 217 8.57 -4.35 -15.77
N GLY A 218 7.90 -3.32 -15.25
CA GLY A 218 8.33 -1.93 -15.41
C GLY A 218 9.36 -1.46 -14.40
N VAL A 219 9.34 -1.98 -13.17
CA VAL A 219 10.23 -1.52 -12.09
C VAL A 219 11.39 -2.48 -11.85
N MET A 220 11.15 -3.79 -11.94
CA MET A 220 12.19 -4.79 -11.65
C MET A 220 12.93 -5.26 -12.91
N ILE A 221 12.20 -5.67 -13.96
CA ILE A 221 12.81 -6.29 -15.15
C ILE A 221 13.36 -5.24 -16.11
N LEU A 222 12.62 -4.16 -16.38
CA LEU A 222 13.01 -3.12 -17.31
C LEU A 222 14.41 -2.53 -17.08
N PRO A 223 14.84 -2.17 -15.85
CA PRO A 223 16.19 -1.62 -15.65
C PRO A 223 17.29 -2.64 -15.97
N GLU A 224 17.07 -3.91 -15.70
CA GLU A 224 18.04 -4.98 -16.01
C GLU A 224 18.22 -5.14 -17.52
N ILE A 225 17.13 -5.09 -18.28
CA ILE A 225 17.17 -5.12 -19.75
C ILE A 225 17.87 -3.88 -20.29
N LEU A 226 17.53 -2.69 -19.77
CA LEU A 226 18.16 -1.44 -20.19
C LEU A 226 19.66 -1.41 -19.86
N GLY A 227 20.07 -2.05 -18.76
CA GLY A 227 21.47 -2.15 -18.34
C GLY A 227 22.36 -2.96 -19.30
N MET A 228 21.76 -3.80 -20.16
CA MET A 228 22.50 -4.51 -21.21
C MET A 228 22.84 -3.62 -22.40
N LEU A 229 22.26 -2.43 -22.50
CA LEU A 229 22.51 -1.51 -23.60
C LEU A 229 23.82 -0.72 -23.35
N PRO A 230 24.73 -0.65 -24.33
CA PRO A 230 26.02 0.04 -24.18
C PRO A 230 25.89 1.56 -24.38
N TYR A 231 24.90 2.19 -23.73
CA TYR A 231 24.67 3.64 -23.81
C TYR A 231 24.84 4.29 -22.43
N GLU A 232 25.83 5.17 -22.29
CA GLU A 232 26.12 5.88 -21.03
C GLU A 232 24.90 6.67 -20.48
N ALA A 233 24.08 7.24 -21.37
CA ALA A 233 22.88 7.96 -20.97
C ALA A 233 21.85 7.03 -20.30
N VAL A 234 21.74 5.78 -20.76
CA VAL A 234 20.86 4.76 -20.19
C VAL A 234 21.40 4.31 -18.84
N GLU A 235 22.70 4.04 -18.75
CA GLU A 235 23.36 3.68 -17.49
C GLU A 235 23.14 4.76 -16.42
N ARG A 236 23.30 6.04 -16.78
CA ARG A 236 23.05 7.16 -15.87
C ARG A 236 21.59 7.24 -15.41
N ALA A 237 20.65 6.95 -16.30
CA ALA A 237 19.22 6.94 -15.97
C ALA A 237 18.85 5.77 -15.03
N ILE A 238 19.43 4.59 -15.24
CA ILE A 238 19.20 3.39 -14.43
C ILE A 238 19.60 3.62 -12.96
N ARG A 239 20.62 4.43 -12.69
CA ARG A 239 21.01 4.74 -11.29
C ARG A 239 19.89 5.40 -10.48
N TYR A 240 18.96 6.11 -11.14
CA TYR A 240 17.79 6.74 -10.51
C TYR A 240 16.52 5.90 -10.61
N PHE A 241 16.61 4.68 -11.15
CA PHE A 241 15.48 3.75 -11.22
C PHE A 241 15.14 3.23 -9.83
N PRO A 242 13.86 2.90 -9.53
CA PRO A 242 13.45 2.62 -8.16
C PRO A 242 14.23 1.48 -7.49
N THR A 243 14.57 0.42 -8.22
CA THR A 243 15.37 -0.70 -7.69
C THR A 243 16.79 -0.30 -7.32
N GLN A 244 17.45 0.49 -8.15
CA GLN A 244 18.83 0.95 -7.91
C GLN A 244 18.88 2.00 -6.80
N ALA A 245 17.92 2.94 -6.80
CA ALA A 245 17.78 3.90 -5.72
C ALA A 245 17.47 3.24 -4.38
N ALA A 246 16.64 2.18 -4.37
CA ALA A 246 16.36 1.40 -3.17
C ALA A 246 17.63 0.72 -2.61
N GLY A 247 18.44 0.12 -3.47
CA GLY A 247 19.72 -0.50 -3.08
C GLY A 247 20.70 0.51 -2.46
N ALA A 248 20.83 1.69 -3.06
CA ALA A 248 21.73 2.75 -2.58
C ALA A 248 21.36 3.29 -1.18
N LEU A 249 20.09 3.21 -0.78
CA LEU A 249 19.64 3.60 0.56
C LEU A 249 19.97 2.56 1.63
N GLY A 250 20.12 1.30 1.25
CA GLY A 250 20.33 0.18 2.17
C GLY A 250 21.80 -0.14 2.49
N SER A 251 22.74 0.68 2.01
CA SER A 251 24.18 0.47 2.18
C SER A 251 24.77 1.45 3.18
N ALA A 252 25.61 0.97 4.10
CA ALA A 252 26.34 1.83 5.04
C ALA A 252 27.54 2.52 4.38
N THR A 253 28.16 1.84 3.42
CA THR A 253 29.30 2.31 2.65
C THR A 253 28.89 2.72 1.23
N PRO A 254 29.56 3.73 0.63
CA PRO A 254 29.28 4.12 -0.76
C PRO A 254 29.64 2.99 -1.74
N ILE A 255 28.67 2.56 -2.54
CA ILE A 255 28.89 1.54 -3.57
C ILE A 255 29.37 2.23 -4.86
N PRO A 256 30.55 1.88 -5.42
CA PRO A 256 31.02 2.43 -6.69
C PRO A 256 29.98 2.29 -7.80
N GLY A 257 29.77 3.36 -8.58
CA GLY A 257 28.80 3.36 -9.68
C GLY A 257 27.34 3.62 -9.29
N THR A 258 27.02 3.72 -8.00
CA THR A 258 25.68 4.08 -7.50
C THR A 258 25.56 5.57 -7.15
N ILE A 259 24.33 6.04 -7.00
CA ILE A 259 24.05 7.40 -6.52
C ILE A 259 24.13 7.46 -5.00
N SER A 260 24.44 8.63 -4.44
CA SER A 260 24.47 8.81 -2.99
C SER A 260 23.06 8.69 -2.37
N PRO A 261 22.95 8.38 -1.06
CA PRO A 261 21.66 8.14 -0.41
C PRO A 261 20.65 9.29 -0.52
N GLY A 262 21.10 10.55 -0.50
CA GLY A 262 20.21 11.72 -0.62
C GLY A 262 19.46 11.78 -1.96
N PRO A 263 20.18 11.83 -3.10
CA PRO A 263 19.58 11.71 -4.43
C PRO A 263 18.76 10.43 -4.62
N ALA A 264 19.19 9.30 -4.05
CA ALA A 264 18.42 8.05 -4.10
C ALA A 264 17.06 8.19 -3.42
N LEU A 265 17.03 8.77 -2.22
CA LEU A 265 15.79 9.05 -1.48
C LEU A 265 14.86 9.96 -2.28
N LEU A 266 15.40 11.03 -2.86
CA LEU A 266 14.63 11.96 -3.69
C LEU A 266 14.05 11.27 -4.92
N ALA A 267 14.86 10.51 -5.66
CA ALA A 267 14.41 9.79 -6.84
C ALA A 267 13.29 8.81 -6.51
N LEU A 268 13.48 8.00 -5.46
CA LEU A 268 12.49 7.00 -5.06
C LEU A 268 11.19 7.65 -4.54
N SER A 269 11.32 8.78 -3.82
CA SER A 269 10.18 9.58 -3.38
C SER A 269 9.42 10.21 -4.55
N LEU A 270 10.13 10.67 -5.58
CA LEU A 270 9.53 11.19 -6.81
C LEU A 270 8.79 10.09 -7.58
N TRP A 271 9.35 8.89 -7.70
CA TRP A 271 8.68 7.75 -8.31
C TRP A 271 7.39 7.35 -7.57
N ALA A 272 7.46 7.19 -6.25
CA ALA A 272 6.28 6.89 -5.43
C ALA A 272 5.25 8.03 -5.50
N GLY A 273 5.70 9.27 -5.36
CA GLY A 273 4.87 10.49 -5.36
C GLY A 273 4.17 10.71 -6.71
N THR A 274 4.88 10.58 -7.83
CA THR A 274 4.31 10.71 -9.18
C THR A 274 3.30 9.61 -9.48
N THR A 275 3.57 8.37 -9.06
CA THR A 275 2.63 7.26 -9.23
C THR A 275 1.35 7.47 -8.41
N LEU A 276 1.48 7.92 -7.15
CA LEU A 276 0.33 8.27 -6.30
C LEU A 276 -0.43 9.48 -6.84
N ALA A 277 0.27 10.50 -7.35
CA ALA A 277 -0.35 11.66 -7.97
C ALA A 277 -1.11 11.30 -9.25
N ALA A 278 -0.54 10.42 -10.09
CA ALA A 278 -1.24 9.89 -11.27
C ALA A 278 -2.50 9.12 -10.87
N ALA A 279 -2.42 8.28 -9.84
CA ALA A 279 -3.58 7.57 -9.30
C ALA A 279 -4.65 8.56 -8.78
N ALA A 280 -4.26 9.58 -8.02
CA ALA A 280 -5.13 10.64 -7.53
C ALA A 280 -5.86 11.38 -8.67
N LEU A 281 -5.13 11.79 -9.71
CA LEU A 281 -5.69 12.49 -10.86
C LEU A 281 -6.69 11.62 -11.65
N THR A 282 -6.42 10.32 -11.80
CA THR A 282 -7.34 9.41 -12.49
C THR A 282 -8.59 9.10 -11.67
N LEU A 283 -8.51 9.13 -10.33
CA LEU A 283 -9.66 8.99 -9.44
C LEU A 283 -10.59 10.20 -9.48
N ASP A 284 -10.03 11.40 -9.64
CA ASP A 284 -10.78 12.65 -9.71
C ASP A 284 -11.49 12.83 -11.06
N ARG A 285 -10.86 12.38 -12.15
CA ARG A 285 -11.38 12.56 -13.52
C ARG A 285 -12.33 11.45 -13.99
N ARG A 286 -12.25 10.26 -13.40
CA ARG A 286 -13.10 9.12 -13.79
C ARG A 286 -14.10 8.85 -12.68
N ASP A 287 -15.29 9.42 -12.81
CA ASP A 287 -16.44 8.99 -12.04
C ASP A 287 -16.64 7.48 -12.20
N VAL A 288 -16.92 6.82 -11.06
CA VAL A 288 -17.22 5.38 -10.96
C VAL A 288 -18.71 5.26 -10.68
#